data_AF-A0A7S1K5X0-F1
#
_entry.id   AF-A0A7S1K5X0-F1
#
_cell.length_a   1.000
_cell.length_b   1.000
_cell.length_c   1.000
_cell.angle_alpha   90.00
_cell.angle_beta   90.00
_cell.angle_gamma   90.00
#
_symmetry.space_group_name_H-M   'P 1'
#
loop_
_entity.id
_entity.type
_entity.pdbx_description
1 polymer ?
#
loop_
_entity_poly.entity_id
_entity_poly.type
_entity_poly.pdbx_seq_one_letter_code
_entity_poly.pdbx_strand_id
1 'polypeptide(L)'
;MHFERCPTLTGVMVGRAVLDRPFYWSEVDSRLHGRDNPGLNRREVLAAYGSYCDAEMERTDPSRQRSLRNLLLKHALNLFAGEPMSRKYKQRVEALRQRGDVSVSAILSEAGEQLHEGVLERRPGSEGQVAADCSDSVLIGRETGRCL
;
A
#
# COMPACT_ATOMS: atom_id res chain seq x y z
N MET A 1 -22.27 6.84 10.24
CA MET A 1 -21.07 6.48 11.04
C MET A 1 -21.39 6.74 12.51
N HIS A 2 -21.23 5.77 13.41
CA HIS A 2 -21.72 5.80 14.81
C HIS A 2 -20.82 6.59 15.79
N PHE A 3 -20.53 7.87 15.53
CA PHE A 3 -19.83 8.70 16.52
C PHE A 3 -20.75 9.23 17.64
N GLU A 4 -22.07 9.06 17.49
CA GLU A 4 -23.10 9.51 18.44
C GLU A 4 -23.04 8.82 19.82
N ARG A 5 -22.29 7.72 19.97
CA ARG A 5 -22.20 6.96 21.22
C ARG A 5 -21.16 7.49 22.21
N CYS A 6 -20.31 8.43 21.81
CA CYS A 6 -19.30 9.04 22.68
C CYS A 6 -19.20 10.54 22.39
N PRO A 7 -20.11 11.36 22.96
CA PRO A 7 -20.21 12.80 22.66
C PRO A 7 -18.95 13.61 23.03
N THR A 8 -18.04 13.05 23.84
CA THR A 8 -16.78 13.69 24.24
C THR A 8 -15.57 13.29 23.40
N LEU A 9 -15.72 12.38 22.44
CA LEU A 9 -14.60 11.88 21.65
C LEU A 9 -14.25 12.87 20.52
N THR A 10 -13.19 13.65 20.71
CA THR A 10 -12.74 14.66 19.75
C THR A 10 -11.79 14.11 18.68
N GLY A 11 -11.18 12.94 18.90
CA GLY A 11 -10.19 12.40 17.97
C GLY A 11 -9.97 10.90 18.13
N VAL A 12 -9.40 10.28 17.09
CA VAL A 12 -9.11 8.85 17.04
C VAL A 12 -7.67 8.65 16.60
N MET A 13 -6.92 7.83 17.33
CA MET A 13 -5.58 7.40 16.93
C MET A 13 -5.67 6.04 16.22
N VAL A 14 -5.13 5.96 15.01
CA VAL A 14 -5.07 4.72 14.23
C VAL A 14 -3.61 4.26 14.16
N GLY A 15 -3.32 3.10 14.75
CA GLY A 15 -1.98 2.51 14.75
C GLY A 15 -1.81 1.45 13.67
N ARG A 16 -1.98 0.17 14.05
CA ARG A 16 -1.73 -1.00 13.20
C ARG A 16 -2.41 -0.94 11.83
N ALA A 17 -3.64 -0.43 11.76
CA ALA A 17 -4.37 -0.36 10.49
C ALA A 17 -3.73 0.59 9.46
N VAL A 18 -2.94 1.58 9.87
CA VAL A 18 -2.16 2.44 8.95
C VAL A 18 -0.99 1.66 8.36
N LEU A 19 -0.32 0.82 9.17
CA LEU A 19 0.78 -0.02 8.70
C LEU A 19 0.31 -1.16 7.78
N ASP A 20 -0.89 -1.69 8.02
CA ASP A 20 -1.45 -2.79 7.23
C ASP A 20 -1.92 -2.34 5.84
N ARG A 21 -2.52 -1.14 5.74
CA ARG A 21 -3.07 -0.59 4.49
C ARG A 21 -2.83 0.92 4.39
N PRO A 22 -1.59 1.39 4.22
CA PRO A 22 -1.28 2.83 4.24
C PRO A 22 -2.05 3.63 3.19
N PHE A 23 -2.16 3.13 1.95
CA PHE A 23 -2.84 3.87 0.88
C PHE A 23 -4.37 3.94 1.05
N TYR A 24 -4.98 3.09 1.89
CA TYR A 24 -6.41 3.19 2.21
C TYR A 24 -6.74 4.51 2.93
N TRP A 25 -5.79 5.05 3.69
CA TRP A 25 -5.93 6.30 4.43
C TRP A 25 -5.61 7.54 3.60
N SER A 26 -5.32 7.38 2.31
CA SER A 26 -5.01 8.50 1.42
C SER A 26 -6.16 9.49 1.26
N GLU A 27 -7.42 9.08 1.49
CA GLU A 27 -8.62 9.92 1.35
C GLU A 27 -9.08 10.57 2.66
N VAL A 28 -8.31 10.46 3.75
CA VAL A 28 -8.72 11.01 5.07
C VAL A 28 -8.92 12.52 5.01
N ASP A 29 -8.04 13.25 4.32
CA ASP A 29 -8.11 14.71 4.24
C ASP A 29 -9.40 15.21 3.58
N SER A 30 -9.85 14.52 2.52
CA SER A 30 -11.10 14.87 1.86
C SER A 30 -12.32 14.40 2.65
N ARG A 31 -12.31 13.16 3.16
CA ARG A 31 -13.47 12.58 3.86
C ARG A 31 -13.74 13.16 5.24
N LEU A 32 -12.69 13.50 6.00
CA LEU A 32 -12.83 13.95 7.38
C LEU A 32 -12.73 15.48 7.52
N HIS A 33 -11.87 16.11 6.72
CA HIS A 33 -11.60 17.55 6.82
C HIS A 33 -12.25 18.37 5.70
N GLY A 34 -12.90 17.73 4.72
CA GLY A 34 -13.56 18.41 3.60
C GLY A 34 -12.59 19.20 2.73
N ARG A 35 -11.30 18.85 2.75
CA ARG A 35 -10.26 19.53 1.97
C ARG A 35 -10.10 18.86 0.61
N ASP A 36 -9.88 19.65 -0.42
CA ASP A 36 -9.46 19.11 -1.71
C ASP A 36 -8.16 18.35 -1.52
N ASN A 37 -8.18 17.08 -1.92
CA ASN A 37 -7.02 16.21 -1.84
C ASN A 37 -6.66 15.75 -3.26
N PRO A 38 -5.88 16.56 -4.01
CA PRO A 38 -5.39 16.13 -5.31
C PRO A 38 -4.56 14.84 -5.21
N GLY A 39 -3.96 14.60 -4.03
CA GLY A 39 -3.29 13.37 -3.63
C GLY A 39 -2.14 12.93 -4.52
N LEU A 40 -1.25 12.09 -4.00
CA LEU A 40 -0.31 11.36 -4.85
C LEU A 40 -0.93 10.02 -5.24
N ASN A 41 -0.80 9.65 -6.51
CA ASN A 41 -1.04 8.28 -6.93
C ASN A 41 0.07 7.35 -6.39
N ARG A 42 -0.11 6.03 -6.50
CA ARG A 42 0.85 5.08 -5.91
C ARG A 42 2.22 5.12 -6.59
N ARG A 43 2.29 5.44 -7.89
CA ARG A 43 3.55 5.63 -8.62
C ARG A 43 4.33 6.83 -8.08
N GLU A 44 3.66 7.96 -7.94
CA GLU A 44 4.22 9.20 -7.38
C GLU A 44 4.68 8.98 -5.93
N VAL A 45 3.90 8.27 -5.10
CA VAL A 45 4.30 7.90 -3.73
C VAL A 45 5.55 7.03 -3.73
N LEU A 46 5.62 6.01 -4.59
CA LEU A 46 6.82 5.15 -4.68
C LEU A 46 8.05 5.94 -5.10
N ALA A 47 7.92 6.84 -6.08
CA ALA A 47 9.03 7.66 -6.56
C ALA A 47 9.53 8.62 -5.47
N ALA A 48 8.62 9.33 -4.80
CA ALA A 48 8.95 10.24 -3.71
C ALA A 48 9.58 9.50 -2.52
N TYR A 49 9.02 8.35 -2.14
CA TYR A 49 9.56 7.53 -1.05
C TYR A 49 10.92 6.93 -1.41
N GLY A 50 11.11 6.49 -2.66
CA GLY A 50 12.39 5.98 -3.15
C GLY A 50 13.49 7.03 -3.07
N SER A 51 13.21 8.27 -3.52
CA SER A 51 14.15 9.39 -3.43
C SER A 51 14.50 9.71 -1.97
N TYR A 52 13.51 9.73 -1.08
CA TYR A 52 13.74 9.87 0.35
C TYR A 52 14.64 8.77 0.91
N CYS A 53 14.37 7.51 0.55
CA CYS A 53 15.15 6.38 1.03
C CYS A 53 16.63 6.47 0.64
N ASP A 54 16.92 6.84 -0.61
CA ASP A 54 18.30 6.97 -1.07
C ASP A 54 19.03 8.11 -0.33
N ALA A 55 18.37 9.26 -0.13
CA ALA A 55 18.93 10.35 0.66
C ALA A 55 19.21 9.96 2.13
N GLU A 56 18.33 9.17 2.74
CA GLU A 56 18.55 8.66 4.11
C GLU A 56 19.67 7.62 4.17
N MET A 57 19.84 6.82 3.12
CA MET A 57 20.96 5.87 3.01
C MET A 57 22.31 6.59 2.89
N GLU A 58 22.38 7.69 2.14
CA GLU A 58 23.58 8.54 2.00
C GLU A 58 23.97 9.23 3.31
N ARG A 59 22.99 9.70 4.09
CA ARG A 59 23.22 10.35 5.39
C ARG A 59 23.65 9.38 6.50
N THR A 60 23.43 8.08 6.30
CA THR A 60 23.62 7.07 7.33
C THR A 60 25.01 6.46 7.28
N ASP A 61 25.60 6.30 8.47
CA ASP A 61 26.87 5.60 8.67
C ASP A 61 26.89 4.22 7.97
N PRO A 62 27.95 3.88 7.22
CA PRO A 62 28.07 2.61 6.51
C PRO A 62 27.78 1.36 7.36
N SER A 63 28.11 1.38 8.66
CA SER A 63 27.83 0.27 9.59
C SER A 63 26.33 0.00 9.79
N ARG A 64 25.47 1.01 9.60
CA ARG A 64 24.02 0.94 9.81
C ARG A 64 23.21 0.86 8.52
N GLN A 65 23.83 1.07 7.36
CA GLN A 65 23.15 1.07 6.06
C GLN A 65 22.37 -0.21 5.79
N ARG A 66 22.91 -1.39 6.14
CA ARG A 66 22.19 -2.67 5.96
C ARG A 66 20.89 -2.71 6.76
N SER A 67 20.94 -2.32 8.03
CA SER A 67 19.77 -2.33 8.93
C SER A 67 18.74 -1.30 8.50
N LEU A 68 19.18 -0.09 8.12
CA LEU A 68 18.30 0.96 7.62
C LEU A 68 17.61 0.55 6.32
N ARG A 69 18.35 -0.01 5.36
CA ARG A 69 17.79 -0.51 4.09
C ARG A 69 16.65 -1.50 4.32
N ASN A 70 16.85 -2.48 5.21
CA ASN A 70 15.81 -3.46 5.54
C ASN A 70 14.58 -2.79 6.17
N LEU A 71 14.78 -1.79 7.04
CA LEU A 71 13.69 -1.05 7.66
C LEU A 71 12.90 -0.23 6.63
N LEU A 72 13.59 0.51 5.76
CA LEU A 72 12.96 1.34 4.72
C LEU A 72 12.13 0.50 3.75
N LEU A 73 12.67 -0.64 3.29
CA LEU A 73 11.95 -1.55 2.40
C LEU A 73 10.72 -2.17 3.07
N LYS A 74 10.81 -2.51 4.37
CA LYS A 74 9.68 -3.08 5.14
C LYS A 74 8.46 -2.16 5.13
N HIS A 75 8.65 -0.84 5.21
CA HIS A 75 7.55 0.12 5.21
C HIS A 75 6.84 0.27 3.85
N ALA A 76 7.52 -0.05 2.74
CA ALA A 76 6.90 -0.01 1.41
C ALA A 76 6.06 -1.27 1.07
N LEU A 77 6.27 -2.40 1.77
CA LEU A 77 5.67 -3.69 1.40
C LEU A 77 4.14 -3.65 1.32
N ASN A 78 3.49 -2.91 2.22
CA ASN A 78 2.04 -2.87 2.34
C ASN A 78 1.36 -1.76 1.53
N LEU A 79 2.11 -0.99 0.73
CA LEU A 79 1.55 0.10 -0.08
C LEU A 79 0.42 -0.38 -1.02
N PHE A 80 0.54 -1.61 -1.51
CA PHE A 80 -0.40 -2.26 -2.43
C PHE A 80 -1.26 -3.33 -1.73
N ALA A 81 -1.45 -3.27 -0.41
CA ALA A 81 -2.21 -4.27 0.31
C ALA A 81 -3.67 -4.37 -0.19
N GLY A 82 -4.05 -5.58 -0.63
CA GLY A 82 -5.39 -5.86 -1.17
C GLY A 82 -5.54 -5.59 -2.68
N GLU A 83 -4.50 -5.14 -3.36
CA GLU A 83 -4.50 -4.91 -4.82
C GLU A 83 -4.04 -6.18 -5.58
N PRO A 84 -4.46 -6.34 -6.85
CA PRO A 84 -3.95 -7.42 -7.71
C PRO A 84 -2.43 -7.30 -7.86
N MET A 85 -1.75 -8.45 -7.98
CA MET A 85 -0.29 -8.57 -8.08
C MET A 85 0.52 -8.06 -6.86
N SER A 86 -0.14 -7.65 -5.76
CA SER A 86 0.54 -7.23 -4.53
C SER A 86 1.48 -8.30 -3.94
N ARG A 87 1.13 -9.59 -4.07
CA ARG A 87 2.02 -10.70 -3.69
C ARG A 87 3.29 -10.74 -4.55
N LYS A 88 3.17 -10.57 -5.86
CA LYS A 88 4.33 -10.57 -6.78
C LYS A 88 5.23 -9.38 -6.52
N TYR A 89 4.66 -8.21 -6.25
CA TYR A 89 5.39 -7.03 -5.80
C TYR A 89 6.26 -7.34 -4.57
N LYS A 90 5.68 -7.89 -3.49
CA LYS A 90 6.42 -8.25 -2.27
C LYS A 90 7.53 -9.27 -2.54
N GLN A 91 7.26 -10.28 -3.37
CA GLN A 91 8.27 -11.27 -3.78
C GLN A 91 9.42 -10.63 -4.56
N ARG A 92 9.13 -9.66 -5.45
CA ARG A 92 10.15 -8.96 -6.23
C ARG A 92 11.01 -8.07 -5.35
N VAL A 93 10.41 -7.32 -4.43
CA VAL A 93 11.16 -6.52 -3.42
C VAL A 93 12.10 -7.42 -2.63
N GLU A 94 11.63 -8.56 -2.15
CA GLU A 94 12.45 -9.50 -1.36
C GLU A 94 13.60 -10.10 -2.18
N ALA A 95 13.35 -10.47 -3.44
CA ALA A 95 14.39 -10.98 -4.33
C ALA A 95 15.48 -9.92 -4.60
N LEU A 96 15.07 -8.67 -4.87
CA LEU A 96 16.01 -7.57 -5.12
C LEU A 96 16.76 -7.11 -3.87
N ARG A 97 16.13 -7.21 -2.69
CA ARG A 97 16.76 -6.93 -1.40
C ARG A 97 18.02 -7.76 -1.17
N GLN A 98 18.03 -9.02 -1.63
CA GLN A 98 19.13 -9.96 -1.44
C GLN A 98 20.36 -9.64 -2.30
N ARG A 99 20.20 -8.91 -3.41
CA ARG A 99 21.30 -8.59 -4.34
C ARG A 99 22.30 -7.57 -3.80
N GLY A 100 21.87 -6.68 -2.90
CA GLY A 100 22.74 -5.78 -2.12
C GLY A 100 23.41 -4.62 -2.89
N ASP A 101 23.47 -4.68 -4.22
CA ASP A 101 24.10 -3.72 -5.14
C ASP A 101 23.14 -2.63 -5.65
N VAL A 102 21.83 -2.88 -5.60
CA VAL A 102 20.80 -1.97 -6.13
C VAL A 102 20.41 -0.88 -5.12
N SER A 103 20.16 0.37 -5.52
CA SER A 103 19.61 1.41 -4.63
C SER A 103 18.18 1.09 -4.15
N VAL A 104 17.68 1.77 -3.11
CA VAL A 104 16.32 1.50 -2.61
C VAL A 104 15.29 2.00 -3.62
N SER A 105 15.50 3.17 -4.20
CA SER A 105 14.63 3.69 -5.27
C SER A 105 14.49 2.74 -6.44
N ALA A 106 15.60 2.17 -6.93
CA ALA A 106 15.60 1.25 -8.06
C ALA A 106 14.85 -0.05 -7.72
N ILE A 107 15.03 -0.59 -6.50
CA ILE A 107 14.24 -1.75 -6.04
C ILE A 107 12.75 -1.47 -6.10
N LEU A 108 12.33 -0.32 -5.57
CA LEU A 108 10.92 0.05 -5.49
C LEU A 108 10.31 0.28 -6.88
N SER A 109 11.04 0.94 -7.77
CA SER A 109 10.63 1.16 -9.16
C SER A 109 10.47 -0.16 -9.92
N GLU A 110 11.50 -1.01 -9.88
CA GLU A 110 11.52 -2.29 -10.58
C GLU A 110 10.47 -3.27 -10.04
N ALA A 111 10.25 -3.29 -8.71
CA ALA A 111 9.16 -4.07 -8.14
C ALA A 111 7.79 -3.53 -8.54
N GLY A 112 7.66 -2.21 -8.72
CA GLY A 112 6.44 -1.53 -9.16
C GLY A 112 5.95 -1.98 -10.53
N GLU A 113 6.84 -2.37 -11.44
CA GLU A 113 6.51 -2.88 -12.79
C GLU A 113 5.66 -4.16 -12.78
N GLN A 114 5.60 -4.87 -11.65
CA GLN A 114 4.76 -6.06 -11.50
C GLN A 114 3.27 -5.73 -11.34
N LEU A 115 2.92 -4.46 -11.15
CA LEU A 115 1.57 -3.99 -10.85
C LEU A 115 0.87 -3.48 -12.11
N HIS A 116 -0.45 -3.53 -12.11
CA HIS A 116 -1.25 -2.97 -13.21
C HIS A 116 -1.22 -1.44 -13.19
N GLU A 117 -1.15 -0.83 -14.37
CA GLU A 117 -1.13 0.62 -14.56
C GLU A 117 -2.30 1.32 -13.83
N GLY A 118 -3.51 0.75 -13.91
CA GLY A 118 -4.69 1.29 -13.24
C GLY A 118 -4.57 1.34 -11.71
N VAL A 119 -3.75 0.48 -11.08
CA VAL A 119 -3.49 0.52 -9.62
C VAL A 119 -2.48 1.61 -9.28
N LEU A 120 -1.49 1.82 -10.16
CA LEU A 120 -0.40 2.78 -10.00
C LEU A 120 -0.88 4.22 -10.19
N GLU A 121 -1.68 4.46 -11.23
CA GLU A 121 -2.13 5.80 -11.62
C GLU A 121 -3.34 6.32 -10.86
N ARG A 122 -4.04 5.43 -10.13
CA ARG A 122 -5.23 5.80 -9.36
C ARG A 122 -4.89 6.86 -8.31
N ARG A 123 -5.61 7.98 -8.37
CA ARG A 123 -5.52 9.05 -7.38
C ARG A 123 -6.52 8.86 -6.24
N PRO A 124 -6.21 9.35 -5.03
CA PRO A 124 -7.18 9.46 -3.95
C PRO A 124 -8.36 10.33 -4.41
N GLY A 125 -9.60 9.88 -4.21
CA GLY A 125 -10.80 10.67 -4.55
C GLY A 125 -11.30 10.58 -6.00
N SER A 126 -10.59 9.92 -6.92
CA SER A 126 -11.20 9.54 -8.21
C SER A 126 -12.23 8.43 -7.96
N GLU A 127 -13.48 8.60 -8.43
CA GLU A 127 -14.58 7.63 -8.32
C GLU A 127 -14.10 6.22 -8.73
N GLY A 128 -13.88 5.37 -7.74
CA GLY A 128 -13.28 4.06 -7.99
C GLY A 128 -13.08 3.19 -6.77
N GLN A 129 -13.67 3.52 -5.62
CA GLN A 129 -13.96 2.46 -4.66
C GLN A 129 -15.11 1.64 -5.24
N VAL A 130 -14.77 0.73 -6.16
CA VAL A 130 -15.51 -0.52 -6.21
C VAL A 130 -15.40 -1.04 -4.78
N ALA A 131 -16.57 -1.11 -4.14
CA ALA A 131 -16.74 -1.85 -2.91
C ALA A 131 -15.98 -3.17 -3.02
N ALA A 132 -15.55 -3.71 -1.89
CA ALA A 132 -15.44 -5.15 -1.82
C ALA A 132 -16.85 -5.72 -2.01
N ASP A 133 -17.36 -5.71 -3.24
CA ASP A 133 -18.51 -6.47 -3.67
C ASP A 133 -18.00 -7.90 -3.75
N CYS A 134 -18.05 -8.57 -2.61
CA CYS A 134 -18.22 -10.01 -2.52
C CYS A 134 -19.61 -10.34 -3.09
N SER A 135 -19.79 -10.13 -4.39
CA SER A 135 -21.00 -10.44 -5.15
C SER A 135 -20.61 -10.73 -6.60
N ASP A 136 -19.56 -11.54 -6.78
CA ASP A 136 -19.32 -12.28 -8.01
C ASP A 136 -18.62 -13.62 -7.71
N SER A 137 -19.22 -14.39 -6.80
CA SER A 137 -19.10 -15.85 -6.80
C SER A 137 -20.31 -16.44 -7.52
N VAL A 138 -20.41 -16.15 -8.81
CA VAL A 138 -21.31 -16.82 -9.74
C VAL A 138 -20.60 -18.07 -10.27
N LEU A 139 -21.13 -19.22 -9.83
CA LEU A 139 -21.24 -20.48 -10.57
C LEU A 139 -19.97 -21.32 -10.83
N ILE A 140 -19.60 -22.16 -9.86
CA ILE A 140 -19.06 -23.50 -10.16
C ILE A 140 -19.60 -24.51 -9.14
N GLY A 141 -20.41 -25.48 -9.61
CA GLY A 141 -20.61 -26.77 -8.92
C GLY A 141 -21.98 -27.01 -8.28
N ARG A 142 -23.06 -27.10 -9.09
CA ARG A 142 -24.28 -27.80 -8.66
C ARG A 142 -23.98 -29.29 -8.50
N GLU A 143 -23.66 -29.68 -7.27
CA GLU A 143 -24.20 -30.83 -6.53
C GLU A 143 -24.72 -31.98 -7.42
N THR A 144 -23.85 -32.95 -7.68
CA THR A 144 -24.27 -34.32 -7.99
C THR A 144 -24.81 -34.94 -6.70
N GLY A 145 -26.05 -35.41 -6.78
CA GLY A 145 -26.78 -35.94 -5.63
C GLY A 145 -26.15 -37.19 -5.03
N ARG A 146 -26.40 -37.36 -3.72
CA ARG A 146 -26.62 -38.67 -3.12
C ARG A 146 -27.41 -38.51 -1.82
N CYS A 147 -28.67 -38.93 -1.87
CA CYS A 147 -29.41 -39.35 -0.69
C CYS A 147 -28.73 -40.58 -0.10
N LEU A 148 -28.46 -40.57 1.20
CA LEU A 148 -28.64 -41.67 2.16
C LEU A 148 -28.71 -41.08 3.57
#